data_AF-A0A2E0A2Z9-F1
#
_entry.id   AF-A0A2E0A2Z9-F1
#
_cell.length_a   1.000
_cell.length_b   1.000
_cell.length_c   1.000
_cell.angle_alpha   90.00
_cell.angle_beta   90.00
_cell.angle_gamma   90.00
#
_symmetry.space_group_name_H-M   'P 1'
#
loop_
_entity.id
_entity.type
_entity.pdbx_description
1 polymer ?
#
loop_
_entity_poly.entity_id
_entity_poly.type
_entity_poly.pdbx_seq_one_letter_code
_entity_poly.pdbx_strand_id
1 'polypeptide(L)'
;MDQRLHHPRARRLKVVLDLAVKDEKQALQRWGQFQQKLQHEQEKQTQLSSYREDYQRHLSSPVKGVITSGAIHNTMDFIGQIETALKSQSKQLAQLERQTETAHSHYMELHAKTQALEKMIQRLEDSYVAQQNKAEQVEADEWVTRSLRTRH
;
A
#
# COMPACT_ATOMS: atom_id res chain seq x y z
N MET A 1 9.29 1.73 -23.48
CA MET A 1 10.02 0.53 -23.96
C MET A 1 9.02 -0.61 -24.00
N ASP A 2 8.40 -0.83 -25.16
CA ASP A 2 7.45 -1.93 -25.33
C ASP A 2 8.27 -3.15 -25.78
N GLN A 3 8.71 -3.97 -24.82
CA GLN A 3 9.31 -5.26 -25.13
C GLN A 3 8.26 -6.05 -25.91
N ARG A 4 8.53 -6.29 -27.20
CA ARG A 4 7.73 -7.22 -28.00
C ARG A 4 7.82 -8.57 -27.31
N LEU A 5 6.73 -9.01 -26.70
CA LEU A 5 6.63 -10.37 -26.17
C LEU A 5 6.53 -11.32 -27.36
N HIS A 6 7.39 -12.31 -27.42
CA HIS A 6 7.45 -13.26 -28.52
C HIS A 6 6.64 -14.53 -28.21
N HIS A 7 6.51 -14.88 -26.92
CA HIS A 7 5.78 -16.07 -26.52
C HIS A 7 4.26 -15.81 -26.49
N PRO A 8 3.43 -16.62 -27.18
CA PRO A 8 1.99 -16.36 -27.28
C PRO A 8 1.26 -16.44 -25.93
N ARG A 9 1.72 -17.29 -25.00
CA ARG A 9 1.21 -17.30 -23.61
C ARG A 9 1.61 -16.05 -22.82
N ALA A 10 2.82 -15.50 -23.06
CA ALA A 10 3.27 -14.29 -22.39
C ALA A 10 2.43 -13.08 -22.80
N ARG A 11 2.06 -12.96 -24.08
CA ARG A 11 1.13 -11.92 -24.57
C ARG A 11 -0.23 -11.95 -23.87
N ARG A 12 -0.81 -13.15 -23.68
CA ARG A 12 -2.09 -13.31 -22.97
C ARG A 12 -1.94 -12.95 -21.49
N LEU A 13 -0.85 -13.40 -20.86
CA LEU A 13 -0.56 -13.07 -19.47
C LEU A 13 -0.29 -11.58 -19.26
N LYS A 14 0.26 -10.85 -20.25
CA LYS A 14 0.42 -9.39 -20.19
C LYS A 14 -0.92 -8.67 -20.01
N VAL A 15 -1.97 -9.09 -20.70
CA VAL A 15 -3.32 -8.51 -20.49
C VAL A 15 -3.83 -8.74 -19.07
N VAL A 16 -3.57 -9.93 -18.51
CA VAL A 16 -3.94 -10.24 -17.11
C VAL A 16 -3.09 -9.44 -16.14
N LEU A 17 -1.81 -9.26 -16.42
CA LEU A 17 -0.89 -8.43 -15.64
C LEU A 17 -1.35 -6.97 -15.65
N ASP A 18 -1.71 -6.41 -16.81
CA ASP A 18 -2.16 -5.02 -16.92
C ASP A 18 -3.43 -4.79 -16.07
N LEU A 19 -4.34 -5.76 -16.01
CA LEU A 19 -5.50 -5.72 -15.11
C LEU A 19 -5.07 -5.81 -13.64
N ALA A 20 -4.18 -6.74 -13.30
CA ALA A 20 -3.67 -6.90 -11.93
C ALA A 20 -2.95 -5.65 -11.42
N VAL A 21 -2.12 -5.00 -12.25
CA VAL A 21 -1.44 -3.73 -11.95
C VAL A 21 -2.46 -2.61 -11.70
N LYS A 22 -3.54 -2.57 -12.48
CA LYS A 22 -4.61 -1.59 -12.27
C LYS A 22 -5.32 -1.82 -10.94
N ASP A 23 -5.65 -3.05 -10.62
CA ASP A 23 -6.32 -3.42 -9.36
C ASP A 23 -5.41 -3.15 -8.16
N GLU A 24 -4.12 -3.50 -8.25
CA GLU A 24 -3.09 -3.20 -7.25
C GLU A 24 -2.99 -1.69 -7.00
N LYS A 25 -2.94 -0.88 -8.06
CA LYS A 25 -2.89 0.58 -7.94
C LYS A 25 -4.13 1.13 -7.23
N GLN A 26 -5.31 0.59 -7.51
CA GLN A 26 -6.53 0.98 -6.82
C GLN A 26 -6.49 0.59 -5.34
N ALA A 27 -5.99 -0.60 -5.00
CA ALA A 27 -5.83 -1.04 -3.62
C ALA A 27 -4.81 -0.17 -2.86
N LEU A 28 -3.69 0.18 -3.49
CA LEU A 28 -2.69 1.09 -2.93
C LEU A 28 -3.28 2.48 -2.63
N GLN A 29 -4.06 3.03 -3.57
CA GLN A 29 -4.75 4.30 -3.35
C GLN A 29 -5.74 4.24 -2.19
N ARG A 30 -6.50 3.15 -2.08
CA ARG A 30 -7.43 2.94 -0.95
C ARG A 30 -6.69 2.83 0.37
N TRP A 31 -5.61 2.06 0.43
CA TRP A 31 -4.79 1.95 1.64
C TRP A 31 -4.22 3.32 2.04
N GLY A 32 -3.67 4.09 1.09
CA GLY A 32 -3.18 5.44 1.35
C GLY A 32 -4.26 6.38 1.90
N GLN A 33 -5.50 6.30 1.40
CA GLN A 33 -6.62 7.08 1.94
C GLN A 33 -6.96 6.70 3.39
N PHE A 34 -6.95 5.42 3.73
CA PHE A 34 -7.18 4.99 5.12
C PHE A 34 -6.04 5.42 6.03
N GLN A 35 -4.80 5.33 5.58
CA GLN A 35 -3.62 5.77 6.33
C GLN A 35 -3.66 7.29 6.61
N GLN A 36 -4.03 8.10 5.62
CA GLN A 36 -4.20 9.55 5.80
C GLN A 36 -5.30 9.88 6.81
N LYS A 37 -6.44 9.19 6.73
CA LYS A 37 -7.53 9.35 7.71
C LYS A 37 -7.07 8.95 9.11
N LEU A 38 -6.32 7.85 9.23
CA LEU A 38 -5.81 7.36 10.50
C LEU A 38 -4.88 8.39 11.14
N GLN A 39 -3.95 8.92 10.35
CA GLN A 39 -3.04 9.96 10.81
C GLN A 39 -3.80 11.22 11.28
N HIS A 40 -4.79 11.68 10.51
CA HIS A 40 -5.58 12.86 10.87
C HIS A 40 -6.34 12.68 12.18
N GLU A 41 -6.98 11.53 12.38
CA GLU A 41 -7.70 11.24 13.64
C GLU A 41 -6.72 11.08 14.81
N GLN A 42 -5.53 10.53 14.59
CA GLN A 42 -4.50 10.40 15.63
C GLN A 42 -3.98 11.78 16.06
N GLU A 43 -3.73 12.68 15.10
CA GLU A 43 -3.35 14.08 15.37
C GLU A 43 -4.43 14.80 16.18
N LYS A 44 -5.70 14.61 15.82
CA LYS A 44 -6.84 15.19 16.54
C LYS A 44 -6.95 14.65 17.98
N GLN A 45 -6.71 13.36 18.20
CA GLN A 45 -6.69 12.77 19.54
C GLN A 45 -5.55 13.34 20.38
N THR A 46 -4.37 13.51 19.80
CA THR A 46 -3.21 14.13 20.46
C THR A 46 -3.52 15.58 20.84
N GLN A 47 -4.14 16.35 19.95
CA GLN A 47 -4.56 17.73 20.25
C GLN A 47 -5.56 17.77 21.42
N LEU A 48 -6.61 16.95 21.39
CA LEU A 48 -7.60 16.89 22.49
C LEU A 48 -6.97 16.48 23.82
N SER A 49 -5.99 15.57 23.79
CA SER A 49 -5.26 15.13 24.99
C SER A 49 -4.39 16.26 25.55
N SER A 50 -3.67 16.98 24.69
CA SER A 50 -2.89 18.16 25.07
C SER A 50 -3.76 19.25 25.67
N TYR A 51 -4.91 19.56 25.04
CA TYR A 51 -5.85 20.53 25.59
C TYR A 51 -6.31 20.13 26.99
N ARG A 52 -6.69 18.87 27.20
CA ARG A 52 -7.11 18.37 28.52
C ARG A 52 -6.01 18.56 29.57
N GLU A 53 -4.76 18.25 29.23
CA GLU A 53 -3.61 18.42 30.14
C GLU A 53 -3.32 19.88 30.47
N ASP A 54 -3.39 20.77 29.48
CA ASP A 54 -3.24 22.21 29.68
C ASP A 54 -4.29 22.74 30.65
N TYR A 55 -5.56 22.36 30.46
CA TYR A 55 -6.65 22.78 31.35
C TYR A 55 -6.53 22.20 32.76
N GLN A 56 -6.11 20.95 32.91
CA GLN A 56 -5.83 20.36 34.23
C GLN A 56 -4.71 21.09 34.97
N ARG A 57 -3.66 21.54 34.25
CA ARG A 57 -2.59 22.37 34.80
C ARG A 57 -3.08 23.76 35.22
N HIS A 58 -3.94 24.39 34.42
CA HIS A 58 -4.53 25.68 34.77
C HIS A 58 -5.39 25.63 36.05
N LEU A 59 -6.14 24.54 36.27
CA LEU A 59 -6.96 24.36 37.47
C LEU A 59 -6.15 24.01 38.73
N SER A 60 -5.02 23.32 38.58
CA SER A 60 -4.14 22.91 39.69
C SER A 60 -3.11 23.99 40.07
N SER A 61 -2.89 24.99 39.20
CA SER A 61 -2.01 26.11 39.51
C SER A 61 -2.66 27.03 40.55
N PRO A 62 -1.95 27.41 41.63
CA PRO A 62 -2.49 28.30 42.65
C PRO A 62 -2.56 29.74 42.07
N VAL A 63 -3.66 30.04 41.39
CA VAL A 63 -3.96 31.41 40.97
C VAL A 63 -4.14 32.25 42.24
N LYS A 64 -3.27 33.24 42.44
CA LYS A 64 -3.44 34.30 43.45
C LYS A 64 -4.62 35.19 43.01
N GLY A 65 -5.85 34.72 43.23
CA GLY A 65 -7.07 35.44 42.87
C GLY A 65 -8.33 34.59 43.04
N VAL A 66 -9.45 35.24 43.33
CA VAL A 66 -10.77 34.62 43.53
C VAL A 66 -11.24 34.02 42.20
N ILE A 67 -10.99 32.72 41.99
CA ILE A 67 -11.61 31.98 40.88
C ILE A 67 -13.12 31.93 41.17
N THR A 68 -13.92 32.46 40.25
CA THR A 68 -15.38 32.47 40.40
C THR A 68 -15.91 31.03 40.24
N SER A 69 -16.80 30.59 41.14
CA SER A 69 -17.40 29.25 41.11
C SER A 69 -17.97 28.87 39.72
N GLY A 70 -18.56 29.83 39.01
CA GLY A 70 -19.07 29.63 37.64
C GLY A 70 -17.99 29.34 36.58
N ALA A 71 -16.77 29.88 36.73
CA ALA A 71 -15.67 29.60 35.81
C ALA A 71 -15.15 28.16 36.00
N ILE A 72 -15.17 27.65 37.23
CA ILE A 72 -14.81 26.25 37.54
C ILE A 72 -15.83 25.29 36.92
N HIS A 73 -17.13 25.58 37.06
CA HIS A 73 -18.19 24.75 36.52
C HIS A 73 -18.13 24.65 34.99
N ASN A 74 -18.01 25.78 34.28
CA ASN A 74 -17.89 25.80 32.82
C ASN A 74 -16.65 25.01 32.33
N THR A 75 -15.55 25.07 33.09
CA THR A 75 -14.33 24.33 32.75
C THR A 75 -14.50 22.82 32.93
N MET A 76 -15.18 22.39 34.00
CA MET A 76 -15.49 20.98 34.23
C MET A 76 -16.42 20.41 33.16
N ASP A 77 -17.42 21.17 32.72
CA ASP A 77 -18.33 20.76 31.63
C ASP A 77 -17.57 20.57 30.31
N PHE A 78 -16.66 21.48 29.98
CA PHE A 78 -15.82 21.37 28.79
C PHE A 78 -14.86 20.16 28.85
N ILE A 79 -14.27 19.87 30.01
CA ILE A 79 -13.45 18.67 30.21
C ILE A 79 -14.29 17.41 29.99
N GLY A 80 -15.52 17.36 30.52
CA GLY A 80 -16.44 16.25 30.30
C GLY A 80 -16.76 16.03 28.81
N GLN A 81 -16.91 17.12 28.04
CA GLN A 81 -17.11 17.06 26.59
C GLN A 81 -15.86 16.50 25.88
N ILE A 82 -14.65 16.94 26.25
CA ILE A 82 -13.40 16.41 25.71
C ILE A 82 -13.26 14.92 26.01
N GLU A 83 -13.54 14.48 27.24
CA GLU A 83 -13.45 13.05 27.60
C GLU A 83 -14.44 12.19 26.82
N THR A 84 -15.65 12.70 26.60
CA THR A 84 -16.66 12.02 25.77
C THR A 84 -16.20 11.93 24.32
N ALA A 85 -15.64 13.02 23.77
CA ALA A 85 -15.08 13.05 22.43
C ALA A 85 -13.88 12.10 22.27
N LEU A 86 -12.96 12.05 23.24
CA LEU A 86 -11.81 11.15 23.25
C LEU A 86 -12.23 9.68 23.28
N LYS A 87 -13.25 9.33 24.08
CA LYS A 87 -13.81 7.97 24.09
C LYS A 87 -14.42 7.59 22.74
N SER A 88 -15.10 8.53 22.08
CA SER A 88 -15.66 8.31 20.74
C SER A 88 -14.55 8.16 19.69
N GLN A 89 -13.55 9.03 19.70
CA GLN A 89 -12.40 8.96 18.81
C GLN A 89 -11.60 7.67 18.98
N SER A 90 -11.38 7.20 20.21
CA SER A 90 -10.68 5.94 20.44
C SER A 90 -11.36 4.75 19.74
N LYS A 91 -12.70 4.70 19.74
CA LYS A 91 -13.45 3.66 19.00
C LYS A 91 -13.29 3.83 17.50
N GLN A 92 -13.36 5.07 17.01
CA GLN A 92 -13.20 5.39 15.59
C GLN A 92 -11.78 5.03 15.10
N LEU A 93 -10.76 5.36 15.87
CA LEU A 93 -9.36 5.00 15.61
C LEU A 93 -9.18 3.49 15.54
N ALA A 94 -9.67 2.74 16.53
CA ALA A 94 -9.59 1.28 16.51
C ALA A 94 -10.28 0.66 15.29
N GLN A 95 -11.41 1.24 14.84
CA GLN A 95 -12.07 0.81 13.60
C GLN A 95 -11.22 1.14 12.37
N LEU A 96 -10.64 2.33 12.33
CA LEU A 96 -9.86 2.83 11.21
C LEU A 96 -8.51 2.11 11.07
N GLU A 97 -7.88 1.74 12.18
CA GLU A 97 -6.70 0.87 12.23
C GLU A 97 -7.01 -0.49 11.58
N ARG A 98 -8.12 -1.13 11.97
CA ARG A 98 -8.55 -2.41 11.38
C ARG A 98 -8.83 -2.27 9.88
N GLN A 99 -9.46 -1.19 9.46
CA GLN A 99 -9.73 -0.92 8.05
C GLN A 99 -8.43 -0.69 7.27
N THR A 100 -7.48 0.03 7.85
CA THR A 100 -6.15 0.28 7.27
C THR A 100 -5.38 -1.02 7.11
N GLU A 101 -5.37 -1.87 8.13
CA GLU A 101 -4.70 -3.18 8.08
C GLU A 101 -5.35 -4.11 7.04
N THR A 102 -6.68 -4.11 6.96
CA THR A 102 -7.39 -4.91 5.95
C THR A 102 -7.06 -4.42 4.54
N ALA A 103 -7.02 -3.10 4.32
CA ALA A 103 -6.66 -2.51 3.04
C ALA A 103 -5.19 -2.78 2.67
N HIS A 104 -4.29 -2.72 3.67
CA HIS A 104 -2.88 -3.05 3.52
C HIS A 104 -2.69 -4.52 3.11
N SER A 105 -3.31 -5.45 3.83
CA SER A 105 -3.29 -6.88 3.52
C SER A 105 -3.81 -7.17 2.11
N HIS A 106 -4.90 -6.52 1.70
CA HIS A 106 -5.44 -6.65 0.34
C HIS A 106 -4.48 -6.12 -0.73
N TYR A 107 -3.84 -4.97 -0.49
CA TYR A 107 -2.81 -4.43 -1.38
C TYR A 107 -1.62 -5.40 -1.49
N MET A 108 -1.13 -5.94 -0.37
CA MET A 108 -0.05 -6.92 -0.35
C MET A 108 -0.37 -8.18 -1.16
N GLU A 109 -1.60 -8.69 -1.05
CA GLU A 109 -2.05 -9.84 -1.83
C GLU A 109 -2.02 -9.57 -3.33
N LEU A 110 -2.53 -8.41 -3.76
CA LEU A 110 -2.52 -8.00 -5.16
C LEU A 110 -1.10 -7.77 -5.67
N HIS A 111 -0.26 -7.09 -4.89
CA HIS A 111 1.14 -6.86 -5.22
C HIS A 111 1.90 -8.18 -5.42
N ALA A 112 1.71 -9.15 -4.53
CA ALA A 112 2.31 -10.48 -4.67
C ALA A 112 1.85 -11.19 -5.95
N LYS A 113 0.56 -11.09 -6.31
CA LYS A 113 0.01 -11.65 -7.55
C LYS A 113 0.61 -10.98 -8.78
N THR A 114 0.71 -9.65 -8.80
CA THR A 114 1.34 -8.89 -9.88
C THR A 114 2.79 -9.35 -10.09
N GLN A 115 3.59 -9.40 -9.02
CA GLN A 115 4.99 -9.84 -9.08
C GLN A 115 5.13 -11.29 -9.57
N ALA A 116 4.21 -12.17 -9.17
CA ALA A 116 4.21 -13.56 -9.64
C ALA A 116 3.93 -13.65 -11.15
N LEU A 117 2.98 -12.85 -11.66
CA LEU A 117 2.66 -12.77 -13.08
C LEU A 117 3.83 -12.21 -13.90
N GLU A 118 4.47 -11.14 -13.43
CA GLU A 118 5.67 -10.55 -14.05
C GLU A 118 6.79 -11.58 -14.18
N LYS A 119 7.11 -12.29 -13.09
CA LYS A 119 8.13 -13.36 -13.10
C LYS A 119 7.76 -14.50 -14.04
N MET A 120 6.49 -14.88 -14.12
CA MET A 120 6.03 -15.92 -15.05
C MET A 120 6.18 -15.49 -16.51
N ILE A 121 5.82 -14.24 -16.84
CA ILE A 121 5.99 -13.67 -18.19
C ILE A 121 7.46 -13.66 -18.56
N GLN A 122 8.34 -13.17 -17.68
CA GLN A 122 9.77 -13.13 -17.93
C GLN A 122 10.34 -14.52 -18.23
N ARG A 123 10.00 -15.52 -17.40
CA ARG A 123 10.45 -16.91 -17.62
C ARG A 123 9.99 -17.49 -18.96
N LEU A 124 8.77 -17.15 -19.40
CA LEU A 124 8.27 -17.59 -20.70
C LEU A 124 9.05 -16.98 -21.85
N GLU A 125 9.37 -15.69 -21.78
CA GLU A 125 10.20 -15.01 -22.78
C GLU A 125 11.63 -15.56 -22.79
N ASP A 126 12.26 -15.73 -21.61
CA ASP A 126 13.60 -16.28 -21.50
C ASP A 126 13.67 -17.69 -22.11
N SER A 127 12.65 -18.53 -21.83
CA SER A 127 12.55 -19.87 -22.40
C SER A 127 12.38 -19.86 -23.92
N TYR A 128 11.65 -18.87 -24.44
CA TYR A 128 11.43 -18.72 -25.87
C TYR A 128 12.73 -18.32 -26.58
N VAL A 129 13.45 -17.32 -26.04
CA VAL A 129 14.73 -16.87 -26.59
C VAL A 129 15.76 -18.01 -26.57
N ALA A 130 15.83 -18.77 -25.47
CA ALA A 130 16.73 -19.92 -25.37
C ALA A 130 16.42 -21.00 -26.42
N GLN A 131 15.14 -21.26 -26.70
CA GLN A 131 14.73 -22.22 -27.74
C GLN A 131 15.08 -21.73 -29.14
N GLN A 132 14.88 -20.44 -29.44
CA GLN A 132 15.24 -19.84 -30.73
C GLN A 132 16.76 -19.92 -30.96
N ASN A 133 17.56 -19.49 -29.99
CA ASN A 133 19.03 -19.54 -30.09
C ASN A 133 19.53 -20.98 -30.33
N LYS A 134 18.91 -21.97 -29.67
CA LYS A 134 19.26 -23.38 -29.88
C LYS A 134 18.90 -23.86 -31.28
N ALA A 135 17.74 -23.45 -31.81
CA ALA A 135 17.32 -23.80 -33.17
C ALA A 135 18.24 -23.17 -34.22
N GLU A 136 18.61 -21.90 -34.05
CA GLU A 136 19.55 -21.19 -34.93
C GLU A 136 20.94 -21.84 -34.93
N GLN A 137 21.44 -22.27 -33.77
CA GLN A 137 22.71 -22.98 -33.67
C GLN A 137 22.68 -24.32 -34.41
N VAL A 138 21.61 -25.11 -34.25
CA VAL A 138 21.45 -26.39 -34.97
C VAL A 138 21.41 -26.17 -36.47
N GLU A 139 20.66 -25.18 -36.95
CA GLU A 139 20.60 -24.86 -38.37
C GLU A 139 21.98 -24.47 -38.90
N ALA A 140 22.71 -23.58 -38.21
CA ALA A 140 24.06 -23.18 -38.59
C ALA A 140 25.01 -24.38 -38.71
N ASP A 141 25.01 -25.29 -37.74
CA ASP A 141 25.85 -26.49 -37.74
C ASP A 141 25.51 -27.44 -38.91
N GLU A 142 24.23 -27.58 -39.26
CA GLU A 142 23.79 -28.36 -40.43
C GLU A 142 24.25 -27.73 -41.76
N TRP A 143 24.23 -26.40 -41.87
CA TRP A 143 24.74 -25.69 -43.05
C TRP A 143 26.25 -25.87 -43.21
N VAL A 144 27.02 -25.75 -42.12
CA VAL A 144 28.47 -26.03 -42.15
C VAL A 144 28.70 -27.46 -42.62
N THR A 145 28.02 -28.44 -42.03
CA THR A 145 28.17 -29.86 -42.38
C THR A 145 27.82 -30.14 -43.85
N ARG A 146 26.74 -29.54 -44.37
CA ARG A 146 26.35 -29.67 -45.79
C ARG A 146 27.36 -29.04 -46.74
N SER A 147 27.88 -27.86 -46.40
CA SER A 147 28.87 -27.16 -47.23
C SER A 147 30.23 -27.88 -47.30
N LEU A 148 30.62 -28.56 -46.21
CA LEU A 148 31.83 -29.38 -46.18
C LEU A 148 31.66 -30.65 -47.03
N ARG A 149 30.48 -31.27 -47.01
CA ARG A 149 30.19 -32.47 -47.83
C ARG A 149 30.13 -32.20 -49.33
N THR A 150 29.78 -30.99 -49.75
CA THR A 150 29.65 -30.61 -51.18
C THR A 150 30.96 -30.11 -51.79
N ARG A 151 32.02 -29.93 -50.99
CA ARG A 151 33.35 -29.49 -51.44
C ARG A 151 34.36 -30.64 -51.67
N HIS A 152 33.91 -31.89 -51.55
CA HIS A 152 34.66 -33.09 -51.92
C HIS A 152 34.00 -33.77 -53.13
#